data_AF-A0A392VVN2-F1
#
_entry.id   AF-A0A392VVN2-F1
#
_cell.length_a   1.000
_cell.length_b   1.000
_cell.length_c   1.000
_cell.angle_alpha   90.00
_cell.angle_beta   90.00
_cell.angle_gamma   90.00
#
_symmetry.space_group_name_H-M   'P 1'
#
loop_
_entity.id
_entity.type
_entity.pdbx_description
1 polymer ?
#
loop_
_entity_poly.entity_id
_entity_poly.type
_entity_poly.pdbx_seq_one_letter_code
_entity_poly.pdbx_strand_id
1 'polypeptide(L)' 'VKGSKSKGPDVKIAGCKVVEGLVNRTATMRLLRSGEVVFEGPCSSLKREKQDVDSVKKGIECGLVISNC' A
#
# COMPACT_ATOMS: atom_id res chain seq x y z
N VAL A 1 9.11 24.52 9.03
CA VAL A 1 8.72 23.34 9.83
C VAL A 1 9.15 22.05 9.10
N LYS A 2 10.39 21.58 9.33
CA LYS A 2 10.85 20.28 8.79
C LYS A 2 10.52 19.23 9.84
N GLY A 3 9.43 18.49 9.63
CA GLY A 3 9.05 17.37 10.49
C GLY A 3 10.14 16.31 10.49
N SER A 4 10.70 16.08 11.68
CA SER A 4 11.65 15.03 12.00
C SER A 4 11.08 13.69 11.54
N LYS A 5 11.67 13.08 10.51
CA LYS A 5 11.32 11.72 10.08
C LYS A 5 12.08 10.76 11.00
N SER A 6 11.52 10.46 12.16
CA SER A 6 12.02 9.41 13.04
C SER A 6 12.17 8.13 12.21
N LYS A 7 13.39 7.57 12.11
CA LYS A 7 13.58 6.25 11.50
C LYS A 7 12.80 5.25 12.35
N GLY A 8 11.59 4.92 11.92
CA GLY A 8 10.86 3.76 12.41
C GLY A 8 11.57 2.46 12.01
N PRO A 9 11.03 1.31 12.41
CA PRO A 9 11.52 0.01 11.94
C PRO A 9 11.61 -0.02 10.40
N ASP A 10 12.53 -0.82 9.85
CA ASP A 10 12.67 -0.99 8.41
C ASP A 10 11.41 -1.67 7.86
N VAL A 11 10.50 -0.85 7.29
CA VAL A 11 9.24 -1.31 6.72
C VAL A 11 9.38 -1.22 5.21
N LYS A 12 9.17 -2.35 4.53
CA LYS A 12 9.09 -2.39 3.08
C LYS A 12 7.75 -1.80 2.62
N ILE A 13 7.82 -0.73 1.84
CA ILE A 13 6.67 -0.02 1.31
C ILE A 13 6.66 -0.17 -0.21
N ALA A 14 5.56 -0.68 -0.76
CA ALA A 14 5.33 -0.73 -2.20
C ALA A 14 4.64 0.57 -2.64
N GLY A 15 5.29 1.33 -3.53
CA GLY A 15 4.67 2.48 -4.21
C GLY A 15 3.88 2.01 -5.43
N CYS A 16 2.61 2.36 -5.52
CA CYS A 16 1.70 1.91 -6.59
C CYS A 16 0.77 3.03 -7.05
N LYS A 17 0.23 2.89 -8.26
CA LYS A 17 -0.83 3.75 -8.79
C LYS A 17 -2.07 2.91 -9.08
N VAL A 18 -3.22 3.41 -8.66
CA VAL A 18 -4.50 2.74 -8.95
C VAL A 18 -4.85 3.00 -10.41
N VAL A 19 -4.72 1.96 -11.24
CA VAL A 19 -5.06 2.06 -12.68
C VAL A 19 -6.57 2.03 -12.89
N GLU A 20 -7.28 1.20 -12.12
CA GLU A 20 -8.73 1.02 -12.22
C GLU A 20 -9.37 0.76 -10.85
N GLY A 21 -10.65 1.11 -10.72
CA GLY A 21 -11.44 0.86 -9.51
C GLY A 21 -11.05 1.69 -8.28
N LEU A 22 -11.20 1.06 -7.12
CA LEU A 22 -10.96 1.62 -5.80
C LEU A 22 -10.19 0.59 -4.97
N VAL A 23 -9.05 0.98 -4.41
CA VAL A 23 -8.30 0.16 -3.45
C VAL A 23 -8.80 0.49 -2.05
N ASN A 24 -9.25 -0.50 -1.29
CA ASN A 24 -9.71 -0.33 0.09
C ASN A 24 -8.76 -1.07 1.04
N ARG A 25 -8.39 -0.42 2.15
CA ARG A 25 -7.49 -0.96 3.16
C ARG A 25 -8.01 -2.24 3.80
N THR A 26 -9.32 -2.36 3.97
CA THR A 26 -9.96 -3.52 4.61
C THR A 26 -10.19 -4.71 3.68
N ALA A 27 -9.92 -4.54 2.37
CA ALA A 27 -10.10 -5.60 1.40
C ALA A 27 -8.95 -6.62 1.45
N THR A 28 -9.26 -7.87 1.10
CA THR A 28 -8.24 -8.89 0.82
C THR A 28 -7.60 -8.60 -0.54
N MET A 29 -6.27 -8.57 -0.58
CA MET A 29 -5.47 -8.30 -1.76
C MET A 29 -4.74 -9.56 -2.22
N ARG A 30 -4.56 -9.68 -3.54
CA ARG A 30 -3.68 -10.69 -4.15
C ARG A 30 -2.58 -9.99 -4.92
N LEU A 31 -1.33 -10.35 -4.64
CA LEU A 31 -0.18 -9.90 -5.42
C LEU A 31 0.19 -11.01 -6.40
N LEU A 32 0.22 -10.66 -7.68
CA LEU A 32 0.66 -11.55 -8.74
C LEU A 32 2.00 -11.06 -9.28
N ARG A 33 2.96 -11.97 -9.49
CA ARG A 33 4.20 -11.71 -10.23
C ARG A 33 4.33 -12.76 -11.32
N SER A 34 4.50 -12.31 -12.56
CA SER A 34 4.59 -13.20 -13.73
C SER A 34 3.40 -14.17 -13.87
N GLY A 35 2.21 -13.78 -13.40
CA GLY A 35 1.00 -14.59 -13.44
C GLY A 35 0.77 -15.50 -12.23
N GLU A 36 1.75 -15.65 -11.33
CA GLU A 36 1.63 -16.48 -10.12
C GLU A 36 1.26 -15.63 -8.90
N VAL A 37 0.39 -16.16 -8.04
CA VAL A 37 0.00 -15.52 -6.77
C VAL A 37 1.14 -15.69 -5.76
N VAL A 38 1.82 -14.60 -5.44
CA VAL A 38 2.93 -14.58 -4.47
C VAL A 38 2.50 -14.14 -3.08
N PHE A 39 1.32 -13.52 -2.95
CA PHE A 39 0.74 -13.14 -1.68
C PHE A 39 -0.78 -13.05 -1.80
N GLU A 40 -1.49 -13.50 -0.77
CA GLU A 40 -2.93 -13.31 -0.59
C GLU A 40 -3.21 -12.96 0.88
N GLY A 41 -3.90 -11.85 1.12
CA GLY A 41 -4.22 -11.40 2.47
C GLY A 41 -4.51 -9.89 2.57
N PRO A 42 -4.75 -9.38 3.78
CA PRO A 42 -4.98 -7.96 4.01
C PRO A 42 -3.68 -7.14 3.90
N CYS A 43 -3.80 -5.85 3.60
CA CYS A 43 -2.69 -4.91 3.73
C CYS A 43 -2.56 -4.41 5.17
N SER A 44 -1.34 -4.17 5.62
CA SER A 44 -1.05 -3.66 6.97
C SER A 44 -1.23 -2.16 7.07
N SER A 45 -0.88 -1.42 6.02
CA SER A 45 -1.05 0.03 5.94
C SER A 45 -1.28 0.46 4.49
N LEU A 46 -2.15 1.44 4.32
CA LEU A 46 -2.44 2.12 3.07
C LEU A 46 -2.27 3.62 3.32
N LYS A 47 -1.30 4.23 2.65
CA LYS A 47 -0.97 5.65 2.81
C LYS A 47 -1.00 6.38 1.49
N ARG A 48 -1.49 7.61 1.51
CA ARG A 48 -1.30 8.59 0.45
C ARG A 48 -0.38 9.67 0.98
N GLU A 49 0.82 9.75 0.41
CA GLU A 49 1.88 10.67 0.83
C GLU A 49 2.30 10.43 2.30
N LYS A 50 1.74 11.20 3.24
CA LYS A 50 2.01 11.09 4.68
C LYS A 50 0.76 10.74 5.49
N GLN A 51 -0.39 10.57 4.82
CA GLN A 51 -1.68 10.35 5.46
C GLN A 51 -2.12 8.90 5.30
N ASP A 52 -2.53 8.28 6.42
CA ASP A 52 -3.26 7.01 6.39
C ASP A 52 -4.65 7.22 5.79
N VAL A 53 -5.03 6.35 4.86
CA VAL A 53 -6.30 6.46 4.14
C VAL A 53 -7.01 5.12 4.10
N ASP A 54 -8.34 5.13 4.17
CA ASP A 54 -9.15 3.92 4.07
C ASP A 54 -9.28 3.44 2.62
N SER A 55 -9.28 4.37 1.66
CA SER A 55 -9.38 4.00 0.25
C SER A 55 -8.71 4.98 -0.71
N VAL A 56 -8.30 4.46 -1.87
CA VAL A 56 -7.59 5.19 -2.92
C VAL A 56 -8.28 4.93 -4.26
N LYS A 57 -8.69 6.01 -4.93
CA LYS A 57 -9.41 5.96 -6.22
C LYS A 57 -8.44 5.85 -7.40
N LYS A 58 -8.97 5.41 -8.54
CA LYS A 58 -8.31 5.47 -9.86
C LYS A 58 -7.57 6.79 -10.09
N GLY A 59 -6.37 6.69 -10.65
CA GLY A 59 -5.51 7.80 -11.02
C GLY A 59 -4.63 8.32 -9.89
N ILE A 60 -4.83 7.85 -8.65
CA ILE A 60 -4.10 8.31 -7.48
C ILE A 60 -2.99 7.32 -7.11
N GLU A 61 -1.86 7.86 -6.67
CA GLU A 61 -0.73 7.10 -6.13
C GLU A 61 -0.89 6.83 -4.64
N CYS A 62 -0.43 5.66 -4.22
CA CYS A 62 -0.48 5.21 -2.83
C CYS A 62 0.72 4.35 -2.47
N GLY A 63 1.03 4.31 -1.18
CA GLY A 63 1.96 3.38 -0.57
C GLY A 63 1.21 2.28 0.14
N LEU A 64 1.55 1.03 -0.14
CA LEU A 64 1.05 -0.15 0.57
C LEU A 64 2.15 -0.80 1.38
N VAL A 65 1.78 -1.29 2.56
CA VAL A 65 2.60 -2.21 3.35
C VAL A 65 1.89 -3.55 3.36
N ILE A 66 2.56 -4.56 2.82
CA ILE A 66 2.07 -5.94 2.77
C ILE A 66 2.98 -6.74 3.70
N SER A 67 2.39 -7.38 4.71
CA SER A 67 3.15 -8.27 5.59
C SER A 67 3.71 -9.42 4.75
N ASN A 68 5.01 -9.72 4.90
CA ASN A 68 5.70 -10.83 4.24
C ASN A 68 6.12 -10.64 2.77
N CYS A 69 6.34 -9.40 2.32
CA CYS A 69 7.04 -9.10 1.06
C CYS A 69 8.44 -8.52 1.33
#